data_AF-A0A0D2G254-F1
#
_entry.id   AF-A0A0D2G254-F1
#
_cell.length_a   1.000
_cell.length_b   1.000
_cell.length_c   1.000
_cell.angle_alpha   90.00
_cell.angle_beta   90.00
_cell.angle_gamma   90.00
#
_symmetry.space_group_name_H-M   'P 1'
#
loop_
_entity.id
_entity.type
_entity.pdbx_description
1 polymer ?
#
loop_
_entity_poly.entity_id
_entity_poly.type
_entity_poly.pdbx_seq_one_letter_code
_entity_poly.pdbx_strand_id
1 'polypeptide(L)'
;MLKVLGEEKAEYFFDKWLEYHFTEADARFFASLKLNCIRLPFNYRHLQDDMSPRVLKESGLKHLDRVIDICAKQQIYTVLDMHTLSAGYNPINEPCDPEHIRLAAFYKRFEAVIRAVDPHHILWLDGNTFSMEWIGFDDVLPDCVYALHDYSTERHVMRAVVQTWWSAQFSDEFAKQFEGMDFKELDELAHSFHFDECVQREGLKQVFEPACSSKKRADR
;
A
#
# COMPACT_ATOMS: atom_id res chain seq x y z
N MET A 1 -10.67 -17.51 -2.10
CA MET A 1 -9.93 -17.93 -0.90
C MET A 1 -10.84 -18.46 0.20
N LEU A 2 -11.64 -17.63 0.89
CA LEU A 2 -12.54 -18.09 1.98
C LEU A 2 -13.43 -19.28 1.61
N LYS A 3 -14.03 -19.27 0.41
CA LYS A 3 -14.87 -20.38 -0.08
C LYS A 3 -14.13 -21.71 -0.25
N VAL A 4 -12.82 -21.68 -0.51
CA VAL A 4 -12.01 -22.88 -0.81
C VAL A 4 -11.29 -23.39 0.44
N LEU A 5 -10.69 -22.48 1.21
CA LEU A 5 -9.89 -22.82 2.38
C LEU A 5 -10.70 -22.93 3.67
N GLY A 6 -11.88 -22.31 3.73
CA GLY A 6 -12.55 -22.00 4.99
C GLY A 6 -11.89 -20.82 5.71
N GLU A 7 -12.51 -20.39 6.79
CA GLU A 7 -12.12 -19.20 7.56
C GLU A 7 -10.75 -19.38 8.23
N GLU A 8 -10.59 -20.42 9.05
CA GLU A 8 -9.37 -20.68 9.83
C GLU A 8 -8.10 -20.75 8.97
N LYS A 9 -8.11 -21.53 7.89
CA LYS A 9 -6.94 -21.68 7.00
C LYS A 9 -6.67 -20.41 6.19
N ALA A 10 -7.73 -19.69 5.79
CA ALA A 10 -7.55 -18.43 5.08
C ALA A 10 -6.93 -17.36 5.99
N GLU A 11 -7.39 -17.25 7.24
CA GLU A 11 -6.82 -16.35 8.24
C GLU A 11 -5.35 -16.69 8.52
N TYR A 12 -5.05 -17.97 8.75
CA TYR A 12 -3.67 -18.44 8.94
C TYR A 12 -2.77 -18.06 7.76
N PHE A 13 -3.20 -18.39 6.53
CA PHE A 13 -2.42 -18.11 5.33
C PHE A 13 -2.15 -16.61 5.16
N PHE A 14 -3.15 -15.75 5.30
CA PHE A 14 -2.97 -14.31 5.14
C PHE A 14 -2.16 -13.67 6.27
N ASP A 15 -2.26 -14.16 7.51
CA ASP A 15 -1.40 -13.70 8.62
C ASP A 15 0.07 -14.03 8.34
N LYS A 16 0.35 -15.26 7.90
CA LYS A 16 1.70 -15.71 7.52
C LYS A 16 2.23 -15.03 6.28
N TRP A 17 1.40 -14.84 5.27
CA TRP A 17 1.77 -14.11 4.07
C TRP A 17 2.18 -12.67 4.42
N LEU A 18 1.41 -11.95 5.24
CA LEU A 18 1.77 -10.60 5.70
C LEU A 18 3.05 -10.59 6.55
N GLU A 19 3.31 -11.63 7.33
CA GLU A 19 4.53 -11.79 8.12
C GLU A 19 5.77 -11.92 7.20
N TYR A 20 5.70 -12.83 6.23
CA TYR A 20 6.83 -13.14 5.33
C TYR A 20 7.02 -12.12 4.22
N HIS A 21 5.98 -11.38 3.82
CA HIS A 21 6.04 -10.42 2.71
C HIS A 21 6.98 -9.24 2.97
N PHE A 22 7.23 -8.88 4.23
CA PHE A 22 8.19 -7.85 4.59
C PHE A 22 8.85 -8.16 5.91
N THR A 23 10.17 -8.24 5.93
CA THR A 23 10.98 -8.60 7.09
C THR A 23 12.15 -7.65 7.29
N GLU A 24 13.01 -7.93 8.27
CA GLU A 24 14.23 -7.16 8.47
C GLU A 24 15.21 -7.25 7.30
N ALA A 25 15.18 -8.35 6.52
CA ALA A 25 16.00 -8.49 5.33
C ALA A 25 15.65 -7.42 4.28
N ASP A 26 14.35 -7.19 4.07
CA ASP A 26 13.85 -6.14 3.18
C ASP A 26 14.32 -4.77 3.64
N ALA A 27 14.07 -4.39 4.90
CA ALA A 27 14.48 -3.07 5.40
C ALA A 27 16.00 -2.85 5.30
N ARG A 28 16.82 -3.87 5.58
CA ARG A 28 18.28 -3.80 5.38
C ARG A 28 18.65 -3.60 3.90
N PHE A 29 17.95 -4.28 3.00
CA PHE A 29 18.16 -4.12 1.57
C PHE A 29 17.81 -2.69 1.11
N PHE A 30 16.66 -2.15 1.53
CA PHE A 30 16.26 -0.76 1.23
C PHE A 30 17.27 0.26 1.78
N ALA A 31 17.75 0.05 3.01
CA ALA A 31 18.80 0.89 3.60
C ALA A 31 20.12 0.81 2.81
N SER A 32 20.48 -0.38 2.29
CA SER A 32 21.68 -0.55 1.44
C SER A 32 21.61 0.25 0.13
N LEU A 33 20.39 0.48 -0.37
CA LEU A 33 20.10 1.33 -1.52
C LEU A 33 20.05 2.83 -1.15
N LYS A 34 20.27 3.19 0.12
CA LYS A 34 20.16 4.54 0.68
C LYS A 34 18.75 5.12 0.59
N LEU A 35 17.72 4.28 0.50
CA LEU A 35 16.33 4.69 0.66
C LEU A 35 16.04 4.92 2.14
N ASN A 36 15.29 5.97 2.45
CA ASN A 36 15.01 6.39 3.83
C ASN A 36 13.51 6.55 4.13
N CYS A 37 12.63 6.22 3.18
CA CYS A 37 11.19 6.35 3.35
C CYS A 37 10.46 5.23 2.60
N ILE A 38 9.51 4.58 3.26
CA ILE A 38 8.63 3.56 2.68
C ILE A 38 7.18 3.97 2.92
N ARG A 39 6.37 3.97 1.87
CA ARG A 39 4.91 4.15 1.96
C ARG A 39 4.26 2.79 2.16
N LEU A 40 3.50 2.63 3.23
CA LEU A 40 2.84 1.39 3.65
C LEU A 40 1.35 1.45 3.34
N PRO A 41 0.91 0.95 2.17
CA PRO A 41 -0.51 0.84 1.86
C PRO A 41 -1.17 -0.22 2.74
N PHE A 42 -2.24 0.12 3.46
CA PHE A 42 -3.04 -0.83 4.24
C PHE A 42 -4.54 -0.59 4.11
N ASN A 43 -5.32 -1.62 4.38
CA ASN A 43 -6.78 -1.62 4.28
C ASN A 43 -7.42 -1.37 5.66
N TYR A 44 -8.39 -0.46 5.78
CA TYR A 44 -9.08 -0.21 7.05
C TYR A 44 -9.75 -1.47 7.65
N ARG A 45 -10.07 -2.48 6.82
CA ARG A 45 -10.67 -3.75 7.30
C ARG A 45 -9.76 -4.53 8.25
N HIS A 46 -8.46 -4.26 8.23
CA HIS A 46 -7.55 -4.76 9.26
C HIS A 46 -7.84 -4.12 10.61
N LEU A 47 -8.26 -2.85 10.64
CA LEU A 47 -8.50 -2.08 11.86
C LEU A 47 -9.94 -2.15 12.36
N GLN A 48 -10.94 -2.26 11.47
CA GLN A 48 -12.35 -2.10 11.84
C GLN A 48 -13.27 -2.92 10.92
N ASP A 49 -14.42 -3.37 11.43
CA ASP A 49 -15.48 -3.99 10.65
C ASP A 49 -16.52 -2.98 10.13
N ASP A 50 -17.04 -3.24 8.93
CA ASP A 50 -18.08 -2.43 8.28
C ASP A 50 -19.35 -2.30 9.14
N MET A 51 -19.70 -3.37 9.87
CA MET A 51 -20.90 -3.46 10.69
C MET A 51 -20.71 -2.99 12.13
N SER A 52 -19.49 -2.62 12.53
CA SER A 52 -19.18 -2.15 13.89
C SER A 52 -18.24 -0.95 13.83
N PRO A 53 -18.74 0.19 13.31
CA PRO A 53 -17.89 1.35 13.15
C PRO A 53 -17.40 1.89 14.49
N ARG A 54 -16.16 2.38 14.52
CA ARG A 54 -15.45 2.92 15.70
C ARG A 54 -15.00 1.89 16.74
N VAL A 55 -15.12 0.60 16.45
CA VAL A 55 -14.54 -0.47 17.28
C VAL A 55 -13.29 -0.97 16.58
N LEU A 56 -12.13 -0.70 17.18
CA LEU A 56 -10.85 -1.18 16.64
C LEU A 56 -10.63 -2.65 16.98
N LYS A 57 -10.12 -3.41 16.02
CA LYS A 57 -9.65 -4.78 16.23
C LYS A 57 -8.29 -4.75 16.93
N GLU A 58 -8.17 -5.45 18.04
CA GLU A 58 -6.89 -5.54 18.79
C GLU A 58 -5.75 -6.11 17.93
N SER A 59 -6.05 -7.05 17.02
CA SER A 59 -5.07 -7.62 16.10
C SER A 59 -4.73 -6.72 14.91
N GLY A 60 -5.49 -5.64 14.68
CA GLY A 60 -5.46 -4.89 13.43
C GLY A 60 -4.16 -4.15 13.16
N LEU A 61 -3.41 -3.81 14.22
CA LEU A 61 -2.14 -3.08 14.13
C LEU A 61 -0.91 -3.99 14.16
N LYS A 62 -1.06 -5.28 14.46
CA LYS A 62 0.05 -6.24 14.65
C LYS A 62 1.12 -6.14 13.55
N HIS A 63 0.71 -6.22 12.28
CA HIS A 63 1.64 -6.19 11.15
C HIS A 63 2.15 -4.78 10.84
N LEU A 64 1.35 -3.75 11.12
CA LEU A 64 1.74 -2.37 10.92
C LEU A 64 2.86 -1.99 11.90
N ASP A 65 2.65 -2.24 13.19
CA ASP A 65 3.62 -2.00 14.25
C ASP A 65 4.92 -2.76 13.97
N ARG A 66 4.82 -4.03 13.57
CA ARG A 66 5.96 -4.86 13.20
C ARG A 66 6.80 -4.23 12.08
N VAL A 67 6.16 -3.75 11.01
CA VAL A 67 6.87 -3.12 9.88
C VAL A 67 7.46 -1.76 10.27
N ILE A 68 6.72 -0.96 11.06
CA ILE A 68 7.22 0.32 11.60
C ILE A 68 8.48 0.08 12.43
N ASP A 69 8.47 -0.89 13.34
CA ASP A 69 9.60 -1.22 14.20
C ASP A 69 10.82 -1.70 13.40
N ILE A 70 10.60 -2.52 12.37
CA ILE A 70 11.65 -3.00 11.47
C ILE A 70 12.29 -1.82 10.72
N CYS A 71 11.46 -0.93 10.15
CA CYS A 71 11.93 0.25 9.41
C CYS A 71 12.65 1.24 10.34
N ALA A 72 12.14 1.47 11.54
CA ALA A 72 12.73 2.38 12.52
C ALA A 72 14.15 1.94 12.92
N LYS A 73 14.40 0.63 13.09
CA LYS A 73 15.74 0.08 13.36
C LYS A 73 16.75 0.39 12.26
N GLN A 74 16.30 0.55 11.02
CA GLN A 74 17.12 0.89 9.86
C GLN A 74 17.11 2.40 9.52
N GLN A 75 16.53 3.23 10.40
CA GLN A 75 16.33 4.67 10.18
C GLN A 75 15.52 5.01 8.91
N ILE A 76 14.55 4.16 8.58
CA ILE A 76 13.62 4.35 7.46
C ILE A 76 12.30 4.91 8.01
N TYR A 77 11.86 6.05 7.48
CA TYR A 77 10.55 6.63 7.78
C TYR A 77 9.43 5.82 7.12
N THR A 78 8.28 5.72 7.79
CA THR A 78 7.10 5.04 7.25
C THR A 78 5.96 6.02 7.04
N VAL A 79 5.39 6.06 5.83
CA VAL A 79 4.16 6.81 5.51
C VAL A 79 3.00 5.82 5.55
N LEU A 80 2.08 6.00 6.49
CA LEU A 80 0.97 5.06 6.74
C LEU A 80 -0.18 5.29 5.76
N ASP A 81 -0.09 4.76 4.55
CA ASP A 81 -1.09 4.99 3.51
C ASP A 81 -2.34 4.12 3.68
N MET A 82 -3.43 4.69 4.16
CA MET A 82 -4.69 3.96 4.18
C MET A 82 -5.31 3.93 2.78
N HIS A 83 -5.13 2.79 2.11
CA HIS A 83 -5.41 2.59 0.70
C HIS A 83 -6.90 2.31 0.38
N THR A 84 -7.69 1.98 1.41
CA THR A 84 -9.15 1.79 1.33
C THR A 84 -9.83 2.51 2.49
N LEU A 85 -10.96 3.18 2.23
CA LEU A 85 -11.68 4.05 3.18
C LEU A 85 -12.20 3.25 4.42
N SER A 86 -11.76 3.43 5.68
CA SER A 86 -12.01 4.58 6.56
C SER A 86 -10.99 4.76 7.72
N ALA A 87 -10.30 5.92 7.66
CA ALA A 87 -9.34 6.71 8.49
C ALA A 87 -7.94 6.22 9.01
N GLY A 88 -6.83 6.78 8.45
CA GLY A 88 -5.47 7.02 9.05
C GLY A 88 -4.26 7.30 8.08
N TYR A 89 -3.71 8.54 8.06
CA TYR A 89 -2.46 9.15 7.43
C TYR A 89 -1.93 8.85 5.98
N ASN A 90 -2.21 9.74 5.03
CA ASN A 90 -3.06 9.59 3.84
C ASN A 90 -4.54 9.30 4.08
N PRO A 91 -5.37 10.35 4.22
CA PRO A 91 -6.80 10.21 4.46
C PRO A 91 -7.54 9.42 3.39
N ILE A 92 -7.09 9.51 2.14
CA ILE A 92 -7.74 8.88 0.98
C ILE A 92 -6.75 8.76 -0.17
N ASN A 93 -6.49 7.53 -0.61
CA ASN A 93 -5.67 7.27 -1.80
C ASN A 93 -6.49 7.44 -3.09
N GLU A 94 -5.91 8.13 -4.08
CA GLU A 94 -6.42 8.27 -5.45
C GLU A 94 -7.91 8.68 -5.57
N PRO A 95 -8.37 9.76 -4.91
CA PRO A 95 -9.76 10.22 -5.04
C PRO A 95 -10.08 10.71 -6.46
N CYS A 96 -11.36 10.59 -6.85
CA CYS A 96 -11.84 11.01 -8.17
C CYS A 96 -13.23 11.66 -8.03
N ASP A 97 -13.27 12.86 -7.45
CA ASP A 97 -14.48 13.68 -7.33
C ASP A 97 -14.80 14.39 -8.67
N PRO A 98 -15.89 14.04 -9.37
CA PRO A 98 -16.23 14.66 -10.65
C PRO A 98 -16.59 16.14 -10.56
N GLU A 99 -16.89 16.66 -9.36
CA GLU A 99 -17.23 18.07 -9.15
C GLU A 99 -16.02 18.93 -8.77
N HIS A 100 -14.86 18.31 -8.50
CA HIS A 100 -13.58 18.96 -8.13
C HIS A 100 -13.60 19.90 -6.90
N ILE A 101 -14.72 20.02 -6.18
CA ILE A 101 -14.86 20.93 -5.03
C ILE A 101 -14.95 20.21 -3.69
N ARG A 102 -15.38 18.95 -3.66
CA ARG A 102 -15.69 18.26 -2.40
C ARG A 102 -14.44 17.76 -1.70
N LEU A 103 -13.41 17.39 -2.46
CA LEU A 103 -12.16 16.86 -1.93
C LEU A 103 -11.39 17.91 -1.11
N ALA A 104 -11.16 19.11 -1.67
CA ALA A 104 -10.51 20.19 -0.94
C ALA A 104 -11.30 20.59 0.32
N ALA A 105 -12.63 20.66 0.21
CA ALA A 105 -13.50 20.94 1.35
C ALA A 105 -13.44 19.82 2.42
N PHE A 106 -13.32 18.56 1.99
CA PHE A 106 -13.12 17.41 2.89
C PHE A 106 -11.80 17.54 3.64
N TYR A 107 -10.69 17.80 2.95
CA TYR A 107 -9.38 17.96 3.60
C TYR A 107 -9.35 19.10 4.61
N LYS A 108 -9.96 20.25 4.32
CA LYS A 108 -10.08 21.35 5.30
C LYS A 108 -10.79 20.93 6.59
N ARG A 109 -11.87 20.14 6.48
CA ARG A 109 -12.56 19.62 7.67
C ARG A 109 -11.75 18.55 8.38
N PHE A 110 -11.09 17.68 7.63
CA PHE A 110 -10.40 16.52 8.15
C PHE A 110 -9.09 16.88 8.84
N GLU A 111 -8.33 17.82 8.28
CA GLU A 111 -7.13 18.40 8.89
C GLU A 111 -7.46 18.97 10.28
N ALA A 112 -8.51 19.79 10.40
CA ALA A 112 -8.90 20.36 11.68
C ALA A 112 -9.24 19.28 12.74
N VAL A 113 -9.87 18.18 12.33
CA VAL A 113 -10.21 17.07 13.23
C VAL A 113 -8.95 16.30 13.66
N ILE A 114 -8.03 16.01 12.74
CA ILE A 114 -6.77 15.32 13.07
C ILE A 114 -5.93 16.21 13.99
N ARG A 115 -5.72 17.48 13.64
CA ARG A 115 -4.86 18.39 14.40
C ARG A 115 -5.36 18.67 15.81
N ALA A 116 -6.66 18.49 16.08
CA ALA A 116 -7.21 18.57 17.43
C ALA A 116 -6.72 17.43 18.35
N VAL A 117 -6.25 16.31 17.77
CA VAL A 117 -5.77 15.12 18.48
C VAL A 117 -4.26 14.95 18.31
N ASP A 118 -3.74 15.15 17.10
CA ASP A 118 -2.33 15.01 16.73
C ASP A 118 -1.87 16.24 15.93
N PRO A 119 -1.41 17.30 16.63
CA PRO A 119 -1.15 18.59 16.02
C PRO A 119 0.12 18.64 15.16
N HIS A 120 1.02 17.65 15.26
CA HIS A 120 2.37 17.72 14.67
C HIS A 120 2.65 16.66 13.60
N HIS A 121 1.68 15.82 13.28
CA HIS A 121 1.88 14.76 12.28
C HIS A 121 1.68 15.27 10.85
N ILE A 122 2.64 14.98 9.97
CA ILE A 122 2.58 15.40 8.57
C ILE A 122 1.42 14.68 7.86
N LEU A 123 0.49 15.44 7.27
CA LEU A 123 -0.59 14.85 6.46
C LEU A 123 -0.16 14.71 5.01
N TRP A 124 -0.28 13.50 4.45
CA TRP A 124 -0.11 13.26 3.02
C TRP A 124 -1.48 13.36 2.35
N LEU A 125 -1.66 14.29 1.41
CA LEU A 125 -2.94 14.55 0.75
C LEU A 125 -2.81 14.26 -0.74
N ASP A 126 -3.59 13.30 -1.24
CA ASP A 126 -3.68 13.03 -2.68
C ASP A 126 -4.52 14.09 -3.40
N GLY A 127 -4.12 14.44 -4.62
CA GLY A 127 -4.90 15.30 -5.51
C GLY A 127 -6.15 14.61 -6.05
N ASN A 128 -7.01 15.35 -6.74
CA ASN A 128 -8.17 14.77 -7.43
C ASN A 128 -7.75 13.98 -8.68
N THR A 129 -8.70 13.27 -9.28
CA THR A 129 -8.51 12.50 -10.52
C THR A 129 -7.35 11.51 -10.38
N PHE A 130 -7.43 10.62 -9.38
CA PHE A 130 -6.37 9.68 -9.03
C PHE A 130 -5.04 10.36 -8.69
N SER A 131 -5.09 11.49 -7.97
CA SER A 131 -3.89 12.24 -7.57
C SER A 131 -3.14 12.94 -8.72
N MET A 132 -3.78 13.10 -9.89
CA MET A 132 -3.17 13.78 -11.05
C MET A 132 -3.47 15.27 -11.12
N GLU A 133 -4.47 15.76 -10.38
CA GLU A 133 -5.04 17.09 -10.60
C GLU A 133 -5.32 17.84 -9.30
N TRP A 134 -5.17 19.16 -9.36
CA TRP A 134 -5.27 20.06 -8.20
C TRP A 134 -6.32 21.17 -8.37
N ILE A 135 -7.24 21.02 -9.33
CA ILE A 135 -8.37 21.96 -9.46
C ILE A 135 -9.17 21.99 -8.15
N GLY A 136 -9.45 23.20 -7.65
CA GLY A 136 -10.19 23.43 -6.41
C GLY A 136 -9.33 23.45 -5.13
N PHE A 137 -8.02 23.24 -5.25
CA PHE A 137 -7.06 23.35 -4.14
C PHE A 137 -6.45 24.75 -4.09
N ASP A 138 -7.29 25.76 -3.80
CA ASP A 138 -6.87 27.16 -3.80
C ASP A 138 -6.03 27.56 -2.57
N ASP A 139 -6.09 26.75 -1.51
CA ASP A 139 -5.36 26.98 -0.26
C ASP A 139 -4.43 25.80 0.07
N VAL A 140 -3.27 26.12 0.64
CA VAL A 140 -2.31 25.14 1.15
C VAL A 140 -2.53 24.96 2.66
N LEU A 141 -2.74 23.72 3.08
CA LEU A 141 -2.89 23.37 4.49
C LEU A 141 -1.50 23.26 5.15
N PRO A 142 -1.36 23.71 6.41
CA PRO A 142 -0.08 23.69 7.10
C PRO A 142 0.38 22.27 7.41
N ASP A 143 1.69 22.04 7.34
CA ASP A 143 2.33 20.77 7.72
C ASP A 143 1.74 19.56 6.95
N CYS A 144 1.44 19.79 5.67
CA CYS A 144 0.92 18.80 4.73
C CYS A 144 1.89 18.60 3.56
N VAL A 145 1.97 17.37 3.05
CA VAL A 145 2.62 17.01 1.79
C VAL A 145 1.53 16.63 0.79
N TYR A 146 1.58 17.23 -0.40
CA TYR A 146 0.64 16.96 -1.47
C TYR A 146 1.22 15.87 -2.38
N ALA A 147 0.66 14.67 -2.32
CA ALA A 147 1.10 13.53 -3.11
C ALA A 147 0.52 13.64 -4.52
N LEU A 148 1.32 13.35 -5.54
CA LEU A 148 0.90 13.33 -6.94
C LEU A 148 1.22 11.97 -7.56
N HIS A 149 0.28 11.43 -8.31
CA HIS A 149 0.50 10.25 -9.14
C HIS A 149 0.58 10.68 -10.59
N ASP A 150 1.61 10.25 -11.31
CA ASP A 150 1.79 10.56 -12.74
C ASP A 150 1.83 9.26 -13.54
N TYR A 151 0.70 8.92 -14.15
CA TYR A 151 0.57 7.78 -15.04
C TYR A 151 -0.07 8.22 -16.36
N SER A 152 0.36 7.60 -17.47
CA SER A 152 -0.33 7.80 -18.74
C SER A 152 -1.75 7.23 -18.71
N THR A 153 -2.67 7.82 -19.48
CA THR A 153 -4.05 7.30 -19.64
C THR A 153 -4.05 5.82 -20.06
N GLU A 154 -3.13 5.43 -20.95
CA GLU A 154 -2.94 4.03 -21.35
C GLU A 154 -2.68 3.12 -20.15
N ARG A 155 -1.85 3.57 -19.20
CA ARG A 155 -1.53 2.81 -18.00
C ARG A 155 -2.73 2.69 -17.06
N HIS A 156 -3.58 3.72 -16.95
CA HIS A 156 -4.85 3.62 -16.21
C HIS A 156 -5.82 2.63 -16.84
N VAL A 157 -5.98 2.67 -18.17
CA VAL A 157 -6.84 1.72 -18.89
C VAL A 157 -6.32 0.29 -18.73
N MET A 158 -5.00 0.08 -18.87
CA MET A 158 -4.38 -1.23 -18.65
C MET A 158 -4.67 -1.73 -17.23
N ARG A 159 -4.45 -0.89 -16.20
CA ARG A 159 -4.73 -1.25 -14.80
C ARG A 159 -6.18 -1.66 -14.62
N ALA A 160 -7.15 -0.88 -15.09
CA ALA A 160 -8.57 -1.19 -14.95
C ALA A 160 -8.95 -2.53 -15.64
N VAL A 161 -8.41 -2.79 -16.83
CA VAL A 161 -8.72 -4.02 -17.58
C VAL A 161 -8.04 -5.24 -16.96
N VAL A 162 -6.73 -5.16 -16.70
CA VAL A 162 -5.94 -6.33 -16.26
C VAL A 162 -6.08 -6.57 -14.76
N GLN A 163 -5.96 -5.51 -13.95
CA GLN A 163 -5.91 -5.65 -12.48
C GLN A 163 -7.28 -5.75 -11.84
N THR A 164 -8.35 -5.31 -12.51
CA THR A 164 -9.71 -5.41 -11.96
C THR A 164 -10.54 -6.45 -12.70
N TRP A 165 -10.70 -6.30 -14.02
CA TRP A 165 -11.60 -7.17 -14.76
C TRP A 165 -11.03 -8.58 -14.95
N TRP A 166 -9.82 -8.68 -15.51
CA TRP A 166 -9.18 -9.98 -15.75
C TRP A 166 -8.89 -10.71 -14.44
N SER A 167 -8.22 -10.07 -13.48
CA SER A 167 -7.92 -10.66 -12.17
C SER A 167 -9.15 -11.25 -11.47
N ALA A 168 -10.30 -10.56 -11.51
CA ALA A 168 -11.54 -11.03 -10.92
C ALA A 168 -12.03 -12.33 -11.58
N GLN A 169 -11.84 -12.48 -12.90
CA GLN A 169 -12.22 -13.72 -13.60
C GLN A 169 -11.36 -14.92 -13.22
N PHE A 170 -10.11 -14.72 -12.81
CA PHE A 170 -9.19 -15.82 -12.44
C PHE A 170 -9.08 -16.04 -10.93
N SER A 171 -9.75 -15.22 -10.12
CA SER A 171 -9.61 -15.28 -8.65
C SER A 171 -10.12 -16.59 -8.07
N ASP A 172 -11.17 -17.17 -8.67
CA ASP A 172 -11.71 -18.46 -8.22
C ASP A 172 -10.82 -19.63 -8.66
N GLU A 173 -10.27 -19.61 -9.88
CA GLU A 173 -9.31 -20.61 -10.37
C GLU A 173 -8.01 -20.57 -9.58
N PHE A 174 -7.51 -19.38 -9.24
CA PHE A 174 -6.37 -19.21 -8.38
C PHE A 174 -6.65 -19.79 -6.99
N ALA A 175 -7.81 -19.47 -6.41
CA ALA A 175 -8.18 -19.99 -5.10
C ALA A 175 -8.28 -21.53 -5.07
N LYS A 176 -8.73 -22.17 -6.17
CA LYS A 176 -8.78 -23.64 -6.27
C LYS A 176 -7.42 -24.30 -6.17
N GLN A 177 -6.32 -23.61 -6.46
CA GLN A 177 -4.97 -24.17 -6.28
C GLN A 177 -4.65 -24.47 -4.81
N PHE A 178 -5.40 -23.87 -3.88
CA PHE A 178 -5.23 -24.05 -2.44
C PHE A 178 -6.14 -25.16 -1.87
N GLU A 179 -6.99 -25.77 -2.70
CA GLU A 179 -7.95 -26.77 -2.25
C GLU A 179 -7.24 -28.01 -1.71
N GLY A 180 -7.61 -28.43 -0.51
CA GLY A 180 -7.04 -29.61 0.15
C GLY A 180 -5.70 -29.40 0.86
N MET A 181 -5.05 -28.25 0.70
CA MET A 181 -3.77 -27.96 1.35
C MET A 181 -3.89 -27.99 2.88
N ASP A 182 -2.90 -28.57 3.56
CA ASP A 182 -2.77 -28.51 5.00
C ASP A 182 -2.06 -27.22 5.49
N PHE A 183 -1.98 -27.02 6.80
CA PHE A 183 -1.36 -25.81 7.36
C PHE A 183 0.13 -25.69 7.04
N LYS A 184 0.84 -26.82 6.92
CA LYS A 184 2.27 -26.82 6.62
C LYS A 184 2.48 -26.39 5.17
N GLU A 185 1.71 -26.94 4.23
CA GLU A 185 1.75 -26.56 2.83
C GLU A 185 1.38 -25.08 2.63
N LEU A 186 0.40 -24.57 3.39
CA LEU A 186 0.02 -23.16 3.37
C LEU A 186 1.12 -22.24 3.92
N ASP A 187 1.83 -22.65 4.98
CA ASP A 187 2.95 -21.88 5.53
C ASP A 187 4.13 -21.84 4.55
N GLU A 188 4.48 -22.98 3.95
CA GLU A 188 5.52 -23.05 2.90
C GLU A 188 5.15 -22.16 1.70
N LEU A 189 3.88 -22.17 1.30
CA LEU A 189 3.40 -21.32 0.21
C LEU A 189 3.42 -19.83 0.59
N ALA A 190 3.05 -19.47 1.81
CA ALA A 190 3.16 -18.09 2.30
C ALA A 190 4.63 -17.65 2.34
N HIS A 191 5.54 -18.52 2.79
CA HIS A 191 6.97 -18.27 2.85
C HIS A 191 7.60 -18.09 1.46
N SER A 192 7.01 -18.66 0.40
CA SER A 192 7.49 -18.45 -0.98
C SER A 192 7.50 -16.97 -1.43
N PHE A 193 6.80 -16.09 -0.70
CA PHE A 193 6.81 -14.64 -0.92
C PHE A 193 7.89 -13.90 -0.13
N HIS A 194 8.69 -14.62 0.67
CA HIS A 194 9.79 -14.05 1.44
C HIS A 194 10.90 -13.54 0.53
N PHE A 195 11.61 -12.50 0.97
CA PHE A 195 12.68 -11.85 0.20
C PHE A 195 13.75 -12.83 -0.28
N ASP A 196 14.13 -13.79 0.58
CA ASP A 196 15.18 -14.78 0.28
C ASP A 196 14.77 -15.80 -0.80
N GLU A 197 13.46 -15.93 -1.07
CA GLU A 197 12.93 -16.76 -2.16
C GLU A 197 12.81 -15.98 -3.49
N CYS A 198 13.06 -14.67 -3.48
CA CYS A 198 12.99 -13.84 -4.68
C CYS A 198 14.09 -14.18 -5.68
N VAL A 199 13.69 -14.64 -6.86
CA VAL A 199 14.61 -14.93 -7.96
C VAL A 199 14.89 -13.68 -8.79
N GLN A 200 16.16 -13.30 -8.91
CA GLN A 200 16.56 -12.22 -9.82
C GLN A 200 16.29 -12.61 -11.28
N ARG A 201 15.57 -11.74 -12.00
CA ARG A 201 15.32 -11.90 -13.42
C ARG A 201 16.55 -11.45 -14.22
N GLU A 202 17.59 -12.28 -14.26
CA GLU A 202 18.88 -11.95 -14.91
C GLU A 202 18.72 -11.47 -16.36
N GLY A 203 17.84 -12.10 -17.15
CA GLY A 203 17.58 -11.65 -18.52
C GLY A 203 16.99 -10.23 -18.58
N LEU A 204 16.13 -9.87 -17.64
CA LEU A 204 15.54 -8.52 -17.56
C LEU A 204 16.57 -7.50 -17.03
N LYS A 205 17.40 -7.92 -16.08
CA LYS A 205 18.51 -7.13 -15.54
C LYS A 205 19.50 -6.75 -16.64
N GLN A 206 19.89 -7.68 -17.51
CA GLN A 206 20.75 -7.41 -18.67
C GLN A 206 20.15 -6.37 -19.63
N VAL A 207 18.82 -6.35 -19.78
CA VAL A 207 18.12 -5.37 -20.62
C VAL A 207 18.08 -3.99 -19.95
N PHE A 208 17.86 -3.92 -18.63
CA PHE A 208 17.70 -2.65 -17.92
C PHE A 208 18.99 -2.02 -17.40
N GLU A 209 20.02 -2.79 -17.08
CA GLU A 209 21.32 -2.28 -16.59
C GLU A 209 21.91 -1.19 -17.51
N PRO A 210 21.95 -1.35 -18.85
CA PRO A 210 22.42 -0.30 -19.74
C PRO A 210 21.54 0.97 -19.72
N ALA A 211 20.23 0.83 -19.55
CA ALA A 211 19.29 1.95 -19.51
C ALA A 211 19.44 2.76 -18.21
N CYS A 212 19.58 2.07 -17.08
CA CYS A 212 19.72 2.69 -15.75
C CYS A 212 21.12 3.25 -15.48
N SER A 213 22.16 2.74 -16.16
CA SER A 213 23.54 3.21 -16.00
C SER A 213 23.90 4.44 -16.84
N SER A 214 22.99 4.90 -17.72
CA SER A 214 23.25 6.08 -18.55
C SER A 214 23.22 7.37 -17.71
N LYS A 215 24.41 7.92 -17.43
CA LYS A 215 24.64 9.24 -16.82
C LYS A 215 24.21 10.41 -17.74
N LYS A 216 22.95 10.46 -18.19
CA LYS A 216 22.44 11.56 -19.02
C LYS A 216 21.15 12.15 -18.46
N ARG A 217 21.21 12.73 -17.26
CA ARG A 217 20.26 13.72 -16.76
C ARG A 217 20.88 14.50 -15.57
N ALA A 218 22.03 15.11 -15.82
CA ALA A 218 22.58 16.17 -14.99
C ALA A 218 23.27 17.12 -15.96
N ASP A 219 22.46 17.98 -16.59
CA ASP A 219 22.83 19.19 -17.34
C ASP A 219 21.61 19.59 -18.22
N ARG A 220 20.53 20.03 -17.57
CA ARG A 220 19.51 20.96 -18.10
C ARG A 220 18.89 21.72 -16.95
#